data_AF-A0A7J4TR06-F1
#
_entry.id   AF-A0A7J4TR06-F1
#
_cell.length_a   1.000
_cell.length_b   1.000
_cell.length_c   1.000
_cell.angle_alpha   90.00
_cell.angle_beta   90.00
_cell.angle_gamma   90.00
#
_symmetry.space_group_name_H-M   'P 1'
#
loop_
_entity.id
_entity.type
_entity.pdbx_description
1 polymer ?
#
loop_
_entity_poly.entity_id
_entity_poly.type
_entity_poly.pdbx_seq_one_letter_code
_entity_poly.pdbx_strand_id
1 'polypeptide(L)'
;MSLAPTDYDYGVPANYTFATEITCANDEARAMFVEGYGHMLNYNHEQAIACFSKVAELDDTCAMAWWGIAYCVSSNYNWAPGLGSGHDSIQTAVSLKDGCTELEQDLIDALAQRHSAEARDAADPSVLNMGNSPELNVAFAEAMAPLYEKYSGNLDVTAIYVEALMNLKAWQLWDKNTATGEITPADDNTLLLVKIMEDAFASSEEAKVHPALCHLYCHALELSPFPEKALPAADVLRNLMPGLGHLVHMPSHIDAWVGQWKEAVECNIAAVEADDRYVELTGNESQFYKFYRMHNHHFIVWCAMFEGQYETALKYARKAVDTLPAGDENSGVQFMLAGIIPMGAIFLESYVTMPWHVMIRFGKWDEILAEPMYDDKDVFPATIATQHYARGVAYASKGMVPEAEAEQVLFNQALENPALAGRVLHNNLMYQDPSEGPCILLVNAAVLDGEIEYRRQYLAKERGEAHDFTDAFDHIRRGVDLSLNLAYNEPWGQMQPVRHILGALLFEQGHVEEAEAVYREDIKLWKDNMWGLLGLKLCLEARGDAPEE
;
A
#
# COMPACT_ATOMS: atom_id res chain seq x y z
N MET A 1 -22.10 11.44 -5.42
CA MET A 1 -20.76 11.78 -5.97
C MET A 1 -20.94 12.52 -7.28
N SER A 2 -19.98 13.37 -7.66
CA SER A 2 -19.97 13.96 -9.00
C SER A 2 -19.63 12.89 -10.03
N LEU A 3 -20.35 12.87 -11.15
CA LEU A 3 -20.03 12.04 -12.32
C LEU A 3 -19.21 12.82 -13.36
N ALA A 4 -18.84 14.06 -13.04
CA ALA A 4 -18.04 14.91 -13.92
C ALA A 4 -16.55 14.82 -13.53
N PRO A 5 -15.63 14.79 -14.50
CA PRO A 5 -15.88 14.74 -15.94
C PRO A 5 -16.16 13.28 -16.37
N THR A 6 -16.61 13.08 -17.60
CA THR A 6 -16.77 11.75 -18.22
C THR A 6 -15.83 11.59 -19.42
N ASP A 7 -14.71 12.32 -19.42
CA ASP A 7 -13.70 12.31 -20.48
C ASP A 7 -12.32 11.94 -19.92
N TYR A 8 -12.30 11.00 -18.97
CA TYR A 8 -11.05 10.45 -18.46
C TYR A 8 -10.25 9.79 -19.58
N ASP A 9 -8.93 9.95 -19.51
CA ASP A 9 -8.04 9.31 -20.45
C ASP A 9 -7.85 7.83 -20.08
N TYR A 10 -8.76 7.01 -20.59
CA TYR A 10 -8.70 5.54 -20.50
C TYR A 10 -7.79 4.92 -21.56
N GLY A 11 -7.00 5.72 -22.28
CA GLY A 11 -6.14 5.28 -23.36
C GLY A 11 -6.92 4.92 -24.62
N VAL A 12 -6.77 3.69 -25.10
CA VAL A 12 -7.38 3.24 -26.36
C VAL A 12 -8.65 2.42 -26.13
N PRO A 13 -9.62 2.41 -27.06
CA PRO A 13 -10.86 1.64 -26.89
C PRO A 13 -10.70 0.15 -26.60
N ALA A 14 -9.57 -0.44 -27.03
CA ALA A 14 -9.28 -1.84 -26.76
C ALA A 14 -9.23 -2.15 -25.24
N ASN A 15 -8.86 -1.18 -24.40
CA ASN A 15 -8.72 -1.33 -22.95
C ASN A 15 -10.05 -1.62 -22.23
N TYR A 16 -11.18 -1.29 -22.83
CA TYR A 16 -12.51 -1.43 -22.21
C TYR A 16 -13.51 -2.11 -23.15
N THR A 17 -13.03 -2.96 -24.06
CA THR A 17 -13.87 -3.64 -25.06
C THR A 17 -15.01 -4.41 -24.41
N PHE A 18 -14.76 -5.16 -23.34
CA PHE A 18 -15.78 -5.89 -22.57
C PHE A 18 -16.96 -5.00 -22.16
N ALA A 19 -16.66 -3.81 -21.63
CA ALA A 19 -17.69 -2.85 -21.21
C ALA A 19 -18.53 -2.30 -22.37
N THR A 20 -18.03 -2.33 -23.60
CA THR A 20 -18.77 -1.89 -24.80
C THR A 20 -19.73 -2.94 -25.35
N GLU A 21 -19.61 -4.19 -24.92
CA GLU A 21 -20.40 -5.32 -25.43
C GLU A 21 -21.55 -5.73 -24.51
N ILE A 22 -21.67 -5.09 -23.33
CA ILE A 22 -22.73 -5.39 -22.37
C ILE A 22 -24.14 -5.09 -22.90
N THR A 23 -25.10 -5.89 -22.46
CA THR A 23 -26.52 -5.73 -22.75
C THR A 23 -27.08 -4.52 -22.00
N CYS A 24 -27.44 -3.49 -22.76
CA CYS A 24 -28.09 -2.28 -22.29
C CYS A 24 -28.97 -1.65 -23.38
N ALA A 25 -29.93 -0.84 -22.98
CA ALA A 25 -30.98 -0.29 -23.83
C ALA A 25 -30.52 0.85 -24.75
N ASN A 26 -29.46 1.58 -24.39
CA ASN A 26 -29.02 2.76 -25.14
C ASN A 26 -27.51 3.07 -24.99
N ASP A 27 -27.00 3.89 -25.91
CA ASP A 27 -25.57 4.25 -26.00
C ASP A 27 -25.09 5.11 -24.81
N GLU A 28 -25.99 5.88 -24.17
CA GLU A 28 -25.65 6.72 -23.01
C GLU A 28 -25.38 5.84 -21.78
N ALA A 29 -26.22 4.83 -21.53
CA ALA A 29 -26.01 3.82 -20.51
C ALA A 29 -24.71 3.05 -20.74
N ARG A 30 -24.41 2.70 -22.00
CA ARG A 30 -23.15 2.02 -22.36
C ARG A 30 -21.92 2.88 -22.10
N ALA A 31 -21.94 4.14 -22.50
CA ALA A 31 -20.84 5.07 -22.25
C ALA A 31 -20.59 5.20 -20.74
N MET A 32 -21.65 5.36 -19.95
CA MET A 32 -21.54 5.43 -18.49
C MET A 32 -21.04 4.10 -17.87
N PHE A 33 -21.39 2.95 -18.46
CA PHE A 33 -20.85 1.65 -18.03
C PHE A 33 -19.34 1.55 -18.28
N VAL A 34 -18.85 2.08 -19.41
CA VAL A 34 -17.41 2.17 -19.71
C VAL A 34 -16.68 3.01 -18.66
N GLU A 35 -17.23 4.17 -18.27
CA GLU A 35 -16.66 4.99 -17.18
C GLU A 35 -16.59 4.19 -15.86
N GLY A 36 -17.68 3.48 -15.53
CA GLY A 36 -17.74 2.63 -14.34
C GLY A 36 -16.71 1.50 -14.37
N TYR A 37 -16.55 0.85 -15.52
CA TYR A 37 -15.58 -0.22 -15.72
C TYR A 37 -14.14 0.29 -15.61
N GLY A 38 -13.81 1.45 -16.19
CA GLY A 38 -12.50 2.06 -16.03
C GLY A 38 -12.15 2.35 -14.56
N HIS A 39 -13.10 2.91 -13.80
CA HIS A 39 -12.89 3.14 -12.36
C HIS A 39 -12.88 1.86 -11.52
N MET A 40 -13.59 0.80 -11.95
CA MET A 40 -13.51 -0.52 -11.35
C MET A 40 -12.10 -1.09 -11.48
N LEU A 41 -11.51 -1.04 -12.68
CA LEU A 41 -10.11 -1.47 -12.91
C LEU A 41 -9.12 -0.61 -12.11
N ASN A 42 -9.39 0.69 -11.96
CA ASN A 42 -8.58 1.60 -11.14
C ASN A 42 -8.76 1.40 -9.62
N TYR A 43 -9.60 0.47 -9.16
CA TYR A 43 -9.99 0.35 -7.76
C TYR A 43 -10.54 1.63 -7.13
N ASN A 44 -11.01 2.59 -7.95
CA ASN A 44 -11.86 3.69 -7.48
C ASN A 44 -13.31 3.21 -7.45
N HIS A 45 -13.57 2.22 -6.59
CA HIS A 45 -14.84 1.53 -6.51
C HIS A 45 -16.01 2.46 -6.16
N GLU A 46 -15.76 3.52 -5.39
CA GLU A 46 -16.79 4.52 -5.07
C GLU A 46 -17.27 5.25 -6.34
N GLN A 47 -16.34 5.69 -7.19
CA GLN A 47 -16.69 6.31 -8.47
C GLN A 47 -17.31 5.29 -9.42
N ALA A 48 -16.81 4.06 -9.46
CA ALA A 48 -17.38 2.99 -10.27
C ALA A 48 -18.85 2.70 -9.90
N ILE A 49 -19.14 2.59 -8.60
CA ILE A 49 -20.51 2.41 -8.07
C ILE A 49 -21.39 3.58 -8.47
N ALA A 50 -20.89 4.82 -8.40
CA ALA A 50 -21.66 5.99 -8.83
C ALA A 50 -22.01 5.93 -10.33
N CYS A 51 -21.05 5.54 -11.17
CA CYS A 51 -21.28 5.34 -12.60
C CYS A 51 -22.28 4.21 -12.86
N PHE A 52 -22.11 3.03 -12.26
CA PHE A 52 -23.04 1.91 -12.44
C PHE A 52 -24.44 2.20 -11.90
N SER A 53 -24.55 2.94 -10.79
CA SER A 53 -25.85 3.43 -10.31
C SER A 53 -26.50 4.34 -11.35
N LYS A 54 -25.71 5.19 -12.03
CA LYS A 54 -26.22 6.01 -13.12
C LYS A 54 -26.66 5.20 -14.33
N VAL A 55 -25.96 4.11 -14.66
CA VAL A 55 -26.41 3.16 -15.70
C VAL A 55 -27.79 2.60 -15.35
N ALA A 56 -28.00 2.15 -14.10
CA ALA A 56 -29.28 1.63 -13.64
C ALA A 56 -30.42 2.68 -13.66
N GLU A 57 -30.11 3.98 -13.54
CA GLU A 57 -31.09 5.06 -13.74
C GLU A 57 -31.44 5.28 -15.22
N LEU A 58 -30.47 5.13 -16.12
CA LEU A 58 -30.63 5.33 -17.56
C LEU A 58 -31.28 4.12 -18.25
N ASP A 59 -31.07 2.93 -17.70
CA ASP A 59 -31.62 1.66 -18.15
C ASP A 59 -31.90 0.76 -16.93
N ASP A 60 -33.16 0.75 -16.49
CA ASP A 60 -33.62 -0.04 -15.33
C ASP A 60 -33.63 -1.55 -15.58
N THR A 61 -33.36 -1.99 -16.82
CA THR A 61 -33.22 -3.40 -17.20
C THR A 61 -31.77 -3.86 -17.33
N CYS A 62 -30.77 -2.98 -17.15
CA CYS A 62 -29.36 -3.35 -17.28
C CYS A 62 -28.88 -4.17 -16.07
N ALA A 63 -28.90 -5.50 -16.19
CA ALA A 63 -28.45 -6.39 -15.12
C ALA A 63 -26.96 -6.20 -14.77
N MET A 64 -26.11 -5.89 -15.75
CA MET A 64 -24.68 -5.70 -15.54
C MET A 64 -24.35 -4.45 -14.72
N ALA A 65 -25.20 -3.42 -14.74
CA ALA A 65 -25.05 -2.27 -13.84
C ALA A 65 -25.09 -2.73 -12.37
N TRP A 66 -26.06 -3.57 -12.02
CA TRP A 66 -26.22 -4.13 -10.69
C TRP A 66 -25.11 -5.12 -10.33
N TRP A 67 -24.64 -5.91 -11.31
CA TRP A 67 -23.45 -6.74 -11.17
C TRP A 67 -22.21 -5.91 -10.83
N GLY A 68 -21.96 -4.81 -11.54
CA GLY A 68 -20.81 -3.92 -11.31
C GLY A 68 -20.86 -3.26 -9.93
N ILE A 69 -22.04 -2.85 -9.45
CA ILE A 69 -22.23 -2.36 -8.08
C ILE A 69 -21.87 -3.45 -7.07
N ALA A 70 -22.42 -4.66 -7.23
CA ALA A 70 -22.13 -5.78 -6.33
C ALA A 70 -20.63 -6.12 -6.30
N TYR A 71 -19.98 -6.13 -7.46
CA TYR A 71 -18.55 -6.40 -7.59
C TYR A 71 -17.72 -5.35 -6.84
N CYS A 72 -17.99 -4.06 -7.06
CA CYS A 72 -17.22 -2.96 -6.47
C CYS A 72 -17.42 -2.81 -4.96
N VAL A 73 -18.58 -3.20 -4.40
CA VAL A 73 -18.76 -3.19 -2.93
C VAL A 73 -18.15 -4.41 -2.25
N SER A 74 -17.86 -5.48 -3.00
CA SER A 74 -17.24 -6.70 -2.49
C SER A 74 -15.78 -6.48 -2.06
N SER A 75 -15.16 -7.51 -1.48
CA SER A 75 -13.72 -7.55 -1.28
C SER A 75 -12.94 -7.46 -2.59
N ASN A 76 -11.80 -6.78 -2.55
CA ASN A 76 -10.75 -6.82 -3.59
C ASN A 76 -9.39 -7.05 -2.92
N TYR A 77 -8.34 -7.24 -3.73
CA TYR A 77 -7.01 -7.59 -3.23
C TYR A 77 -6.47 -6.57 -2.23
N ASN A 78 -6.68 -5.27 -2.51
CA ASN A 78 -6.19 -4.18 -1.69
C ASN A 78 -7.08 -3.90 -0.47
N TRP A 79 -8.34 -4.37 -0.47
CA TRP A 79 -9.31 -4.15 0.60
C TRP A 79 -10.22 -5.36 0.84
N ALA A 80 -9.70 -6.32 1.60
CA ALA A 80 -10.38 -7.57 1.93
C ALA A 80 -11.74 -7.41 2.63
N PRO A 81 -11.99 -6.41 3.50
CA PRO A 81 -13.32 -6.23 4.09
C PRO A 81 -14.42 -5.94 3.06
N GLY A 82 -14.09 -5.26 1.95
CA GLY A 82 -15.06 -4.70 1.01
C GLY A 82 -15.71 -3.40 1.54
N LEU A 83 -16.58 -2.79 0.73
CA LEU A 83 -17.34 -1.58 1.08
C LEU A 83 -18.77 -1.89 1.52
N GLY A 84 -19.23 -3.13 1.33
CA GLY A 84 -20.56 -3.59 1.70
C GLY A 84 -20.84 -4.99 1.20
N SER A 85 -22.00 -5.54 1.54
CA SER A 85 -22.30 -6.95 1.30
C SER A 85 -22.58 -7.28 -0.17
N GLY A 86 -22.97 -6.33 -1.03
CA GLY A 86 -23.31 -6.58 -2.44
C GLY A 86 -24.58 -7.41 -2.70
N HIS A 87 -25.14 -8.08 -1.67
CA HIS A 87 -26.27 -8.99 -1.79
C HIS A 87 -27.49 -8.39 -2.50
N ASP A 88 -27.97 -7.21 -2.08
CA ASP A 88 -29.18 -6.63 -2.67
C ASP A 88 -28.97 -6.25 -4.15
N SER A 89 -27.79 -5.74 -4.50
CA SER A 89 -27.42 -5.42 -5.87
C SER A 89 -27.36 -6.67 -6.74
N ILE A 90 -26.68 -7.73 -6.29
CA ILE A 90 -26.59 -8.96 -7.09
C ILE A 90 -27.93 -9.68 -7.22
N GLN A 91 -28.81 -9.64 -6.21
CA GLN A 91 -30.17 -10.17 -6.34
C GLN A 91 -30.99 -9.39 -7.36
N THR A 92 -30.77 -8.08 -7.47
CA THR A 92 -31.38 -7.26 -8.52
C THR A 92 -30.87 -7.66 -9.89
N ALA A 93 -29.55 -7.86 -10.06
CA ALA A 93 -28.97 -8.36 -11.31
C ALA A 93 -29.57 -9.73 -11.71
N VAL A 94 -29.69 -10.66 -10.75
CA VAL A 94 -30.31 -11.99 -10.97
C VAL A 94 -31.75 -11.86 -11.46
N SER A 95 -32.52 -10.88 -10.97
CA SER A 95 -33.91 -10.66 -11.39
C SER A 95 -34.05 -10.11 -12.82
N LEU A 96 -32.98 -9.53 -13.37
CA LEU A 96 -32.97 -8.87 -14.68
C LEU A 96 -32.22 -9.67 -15.76
N LYS A 97 -31.50 -10.74 -15.40
CA LYS A 97 -30.55 -11.42 -16.30
C LYS A 97 -31.18 -12.17 -17.48
N ASP A 98 -32.49 -12.43 -17.49
CA ASP A 98 -33.17 -13.21 -18.54
C ASP A 98 -33.00 -12.61 -19.95
N GLY A 99 -32.76 -11.30 -20.05
CA GLY A 99 -32.49 -10.59 -21.30
C GLY A 99 -31.02 -10.49 -21.69
N CYS A 100 -30.10 -10.92 -20.83
CA CYS A 100 -28.66 -10.80 -21.02
C CYS A 100 -28.08 -11.93 -21.88
N THR A 101 -26.87 -11.74 -22.36
CA THR A 101 -26.09 -12.80 -23.02
C THR A 101 -25.78 -13.95 -22.06
N GLU A 102 -25.43 -15.12 -22.60
CA GLU A 102 -25.05 -16.28 -21.78
C GLU A 102 -23.87 -15.98 -20.86
N LEU A 103 -22.86 -15.24 -21.35
CA LEU A 103 -21.70 -14.84 -20.56
C LEU A 103 -22.10 -13.95 -19.37
N GLU A 104 -22.94 -12.95 -19.59
CA GLU A 104 -23.42 -12.07 -18.52
C GLU A 104 -24.25 -12.84 -17.48
N GLN A 105 -25.12 -13.75 -17.92
CA GLN A 105 -25.89 -14.60 -17.01
C GLN A 105 -24.97 -15.47 -16.13
N ASP A 106 -23.96 -16.08 -16.72
CA ASP A 106 -22.98 -16.90 -15.99
C ASP A 106 -22.16 -16.07 -14.98
N LEU A 107 -21.70 -14.88 -15.36
CA LEU A 107 -20.97 -13.98 -14.46
C LEU A 107 -21.85 -13.47 -13.29
N ILE A 108 -23.13 -13.21 -13.56
CA ILE A 108 -24.13 -12.87 -12.53
C ILE A 108 -24.34 -14.03 -11.56
N ASP A 109 -24.48 -15.24 -12.07
CA ASP A 109 -24.71 -16.43 -11.24
C ASP A 109 -23.48 -16.78 -10.39
N ALA A 110 -22.28 -16.61 -10.93
CA ALA A 110 -21.05 -16.80 -10.18
C ALA A 110 -20.90 -15.76 -9.07
N LEU A 111 -21.05 -14.47 -9.37
CA LEU A 111 -20.95 -13.41 -8.36
C LEU A 111 -22.04 -13.54 -7.28
N ALA A 112 -23.22 -14.07 -7.62
CA ALA A 112 -24.26 -14.35 -6.63
C ALA A 112 -23.82 -15.35 -5.55
N GLN A 113 -22.87 -16.25 -5.84
CA GLN A 113 -22.30 -17.16 -4.82
C GLN A 113 -21.41 -16.45 -3.80
N ARG A 114 -20.92 -15.24 -4.12
CA ARG A 114 -20.13 -14.40 -3.23
C ARG A 114 -20.96 -13.67 -2.18
N HIS A 115 -22.28 -13.77 -2.23
CA HIS A 115 -23.16 -12.93 -1.45
C HIS A 115 -24.32 -13.71 -0.82
N SER A 116 -24.55 -13.52 0.47
CA SER A 116 -25.67 -14.13 1.19
C SER A 116 -26.45 -13.13 2.01
N ALA A 117 -27.75 -13.41 2.23
CA ALA A 117 -28.59 -12.59 3.09
C ALA A 117 -28.08 -12.63 4.53
N GLU A 118 -27.57 -13.78 4.98
CA GLU A 118 -26.98 -13.97 6.31
C GLU A 118 -25.76 -13.07 6.51
N ALA A 119 -24.87 -12.97 5.52
CA ALA A 119 -23.69 -12.12 5.60
C ALA A 119 -24.06 -10.63 5.56
N ARG A 120 -25.06 -10.25 4.75
CA ARG A 120 -25.63 -8.90 4.75
C ARG A 120 -26.19 -8.54 6.13
N ASP A 121 -26.98 -9.42 6.71
CA ASP A 121 -27.67 -9.18 7.99
C ASP A 121 -26.71 -9.20 9.18
N ALA A 122 -25.57 -9.88 9.04
CA ALA A 122 -24.49 -9.92 10.03
C ALA A 122 -23.43 -8.82 9.85
N ALA A 123 -23.53 -7.97 8.82
CA ALA A 123 -22.57 -6.91 8.58
C ALA A 123 -22.55 -5.90 9.74
N ASP A 124 -21.36 -5.60 10.23
CA ASP A 124 -21.10 -4.62 11.27
C ASP A 124 -19.85 -3.80 10.89
N PRO A 125 -20.04 -2.62 10.28
CA PRO A 125 -18.92 -1.79 9.87
C PRO A 125 -18.06 -1.29 11.04
N SER A 126 -18.58 -1.27 12.28
CA SER A 126 -17.81 -0.81 13.45
C SER A 126 -16.62 -1.72 13.79
N VAL A 127 -16.66 -2.96 13.30
CA VAL A 127 -15.59 -3.96 13.43
C VAL A 127 -15.05 -4.41 12.07
N LEU A 128 -15.24 -3.58 11.02
CA LEU A 128 -14.82 -3.85 9.64
C LEU A 128 -15.39 -5.15 9.05
N ASN A 129 -16.54 -5.62 9.54
CA ASN A 129 -17.26 -6.73 8.91
C ASN A 129 -18.30 -6.17 7.92
N MET A 130 -18.01 -6.19 6.62
CA MET A 130 -18.90 -5.62 5.60
C MET A 130 -19.77 -6.67 4.90
N GLY A 131 -19.86 -7.90 5.43
CA GLY A 131 -20.64 -8.98 4.84
C GLY A 131 -19.96 -9.69 3.67
N ASN A 132 -18.62 -9.71 3.68
CA ASN A 132 -17.78 -10.42 2.70
C ASN A 132 -16.85 -11.41 3.42
N SER A 133 -17.37 -12.55 3.86
CA SER A 133 -16.57 -13.53 4.61
C SER A 133 -15.58 -14.28 3.71
N PRO A 134 -14.47 -14.83 4.26
CA PRO A 134 -13.54 -15.64 3.48
C PRO A 134 -14.20 -16.83 2.76
N GLU A 135 -15.21 -17.45 3.36
CA GLU A 135 -15.96 -18.56 2.76
C GLU A 135 -16.72 -18.13 1.50
N LEU A 136 -17.22 -16.90 1.46
CA LEU A 136 -17.88 -16.35 0.28
C LEU A 136 -16.88 -16.05 -0.85
N ASN A 137 -15.65 -15.66 -0.52
CA ASN A 137 -14.57 -15.53 -1.52
C ASN A 137 -14.19 -16.91 -2.11
N VAL A 138 -14.16 -17.96 -1.29
CA VAL A 138 -13.97 -19.35 -1.76
C VAL A 138 -15.10 -19.74 -2.71
N ALA A 139 -16.36 -19.53 -2.32
CA ALA A 139 -17.51 -19.87 -3.15
C ALA A 139 -17.48 -19.15 -4.52
N PHE A 140 -17.04 -17.90 -4.55
CA PHE A 140 -16.88 -17.15 -5.81
C PHE A 140 -15.76 -17.69 -6.68
N ALA A 141 -14.58 -17.99 -6.11
CA ALA A 141 -13.47 -18.57 -6.85
C ALA A 141 -13.86 -19.94 -7.45
N GLU A 142 -14.55 -20.79 -6.67
CA GLU A 142 -15.08 -22.08 -7.15
C GLU A 142 -16.12 -21.92 -8.27
N ALA A 143 -16.98 -20.91 -8.18
CA ALA A 143 -17.98 -20.62 -9.21
C ALA A 143 -17.35 -20.08 -10.51
N MET A 144 -16.25 -19.33 -10.41
CA MET A 144 -15.51 -18.79 -11.56
C MET A 144 -14.65 -19.82 -12.28
N ALA A 145 -14.18 -20.87 -11.59
CA ALA A 145 -13.34 -21.91 -12.19
C ALA A 145 -13.94 -22.57 -13.46
N PRO A 146 -15.20 -23.07 -13.47
CA PRO A 146 -15.79 -23.63 -14.70
C PRO A 146 -16.05 -22.59 -15.79
N LEU A 147 -16.21 -21.31 -15.43
CA LEU A 147 -16.42 -20.21 -16.38
C LEU A 147 -15.11 -19.87 -17.10
N TYR A 148 -13.98 -19.89 -16.39
CA TYR A 148 -12.65 -19.77 -16.99
C TYR A 148 -12.41 -20.85 -18.06
N GLU A 149 -12.85 -22.09 -17.81
CA GLU A 149 -12.78 -23.17 -18.81
C GLU A 149 -13.75 -22.97 -19.97
N LYS A 150 -15.02 -22.62 -19.67
CA LYS A 150 -16.09 -22.43 -20.66
C LYS A 150 -15.78 -21.30 -21.64
N TYR A 151 -15.24 -20.18 -21.14
CA TYR A 151 -14.91 -18.98 -21.89
C TYR A 151 -13.41 -18.85 -22.14
N SER A 152 -12.72 -19.98 -22.38
CA SER A 152 -11.28 -19.99 -22.65
C SER A 152 -10.89 -19.01 -23.77
N GLY A 153 -9.91 -18.15 -23.50
CA GLY A 153 -9.47 -17.07 -24.37
C GLY A 153 -10.15 -15.72 -24.12
N ASN A 154 -11.19 -15.66 -23.30
CA ASN A 154 -11.75 -14.39 -22.82
C ASN A 154 -10.88 -13.83 -21.68
N LEU A 155 -10.26 -12.68 -21.91
CA LEU A 155 -9.27 -12.09 -21.00
C LEU A 155 -9.91 -11.45 -19.75
N ASP A 156 -11.11 -10.88 -19.88
CA ASP A 156 -11.86 -10.33 -18.74
C ASP A 156 -12.35 -11.44 -17.79
N VAL A 157 -12.87 -12.55 -18.33
CA VAL A 157 -13.23 -13.73 -17.51
C VAL A 157 -11.99 -14.30 -16.82
N THR A 158 -10.86 -14.34 -17.54
CA THR A 158 -9.58 -14.77 -16.96
C THR A 158 -9.16 -13.86 -15.81
N ALA A 159 -9.24 -12.54 -15.98
CA ALA A 159 -8.89 -11.57 -14.95
C ALA A 159 -9.79 -11.69 -13.71
N ILE A 160 -11.11 -11.82 -13.90
CA ILE A 160 -12.07 -11.99 -12.79
C ILE A 160 -11.76 -13.27 -12.00
N TYR A 161 -11.41 -14.37 -12.67
CA TYR A 161 -11.03 -15.61 -11.99
C TYR A 161 -9.70 -15.49 -11.24
N VAL A 162 -8.69 -14.86 -11.84
CA VAL A 162 -7.40 -14.57 -11.19
C VAL A 162 -7.61 -13.73 -9.93
N GLU A 163 -8.39 -12.66 -10.01
CA GLU A 163 -8.68 -11.82 -8.85
C GLU A 163 -9.47 -12.58 -7.76
N ALA A 164 -10.40 -13.45 -8.16
CA ALA A 164 -11.10 -14.33 -7.22
C ALA A 164 -10.14 -15.24 -6.44
N LEU A 165 -9.12 -15.80 -7.10
CA LEU A 165 -8.06 -16.58 -6.46
C LEU A 165 -7.17 -15.71 -5.55
N MET A 166 -6.80 -14.51 -6.01
CA MET A 166 -5.99 -13.57 -5.19
C MET A 166 -6.72 -13.17 -3.90
N ASN A 167 -8.04 -12.98 -3.96
CA ASN A 167 -8.87 -12.63 -2.81
C ASN A 167 -8.97 -13.73 -1.73
N LEU A 168 -8.49 -14.95 -1.99
CA LEU A 168 -8.36 -16.00 -0.97
C LEU A 168 -7.22 -15.71 0.02
N LYS A 169 -6.25 -14.91 -0.41
CA LYS A 169 -5.00 -14.59 0.29
C LYS A 169 -4.57 -13.14 0.02
N ALA A 170 -5.51 -12.19 0.14
CA ALA A 170 -5.25 -10.77 -0.04
C ALA A 170 -4.02 -10.32 0.77
N TRP A 171 -3.06 -9.65 0.12
CA TRP A 171 -1.75 -9.26 0.68
C TRP A 171 -0.86 -10.39 1.23
N GLN A 172 -1.21 -11.67 0.99
CA GLN A 172 -0.57 -12.84 1.60
C GLN A 172 -0.32 -13.94 0.57
N LEU A 173 0.03 -13.56 -0.66
CA LEU A 173 0.36 -14.52 -1.73
C LEU A 173 1.72 -15.18 -1.53
N TRP A 174 2.65 -14.49 -0.88
CA TRP A 174 4.01 -14.97 -0.63
C TRP A 174 4.36 -14.91 0.84
N ASP A 175 4.91 -16.00 1.36
CA ASP A 175 5.43 -16.10 2.71
C ASP A 175 6.93 -15.79 2.70
N LYS A 176 7.36 -14.86 3.55
CA LYS A 176 8.77 -14.51 3.75
C LYS A 176 9.28 -15.10 5.07
N ASN A 177 10.25 -16.00 4.99
CA ASN A 177 10.99 -16.45 6.16
C ASN A 177 12.04 -15.39 6.54
N THR A 178 11.80 -14.64 7.62
CA THR A 178 12.67 -13.55 8.06
C THR A 178 14.04 -14.01 8.55
N ALA A 179 14.17 -15.27 8.98
CA ALA A 179 15.44 -15.83 9.46
C ALA A 179 16.36 -16.26 8.31
N THR A 180 15.80 -16.77 7.21
CA THR A 180 16.58 -17.26 6.05
C THR A 180 16.55 -16.30 4.86
N GLY A 181 15.60 -15.37 4.81
CA GLY A 181 15.29 -14.54 3.65
C GLY A 181 14.58 -15.29 2.52
N GLU A 182 14.24 -16.56 2.71
CA GLU A 182 13.55 -17.37 1.71
C GLU A 182 12.11 -16.91 1.54
N ILE A 183 11.64 -16.86 0.28
CA ILE A 183 10.27 -16.51 -0.06
C ILE A 183 9.62 -17.69 -0.78
N THR A 184 8.45 -18.11 -0.31
CA THR A 184 7.69 -19.24 -0.85
C THR A 184 6.24 -18.85 -1.14
N PRO A 185 5.56 -19.49 -2.11
CA PRO A 185 4.13 -19.26 -2.32
C PRO A 185 3.33 -19.67 -1.07
N ALA A 186 2.29 -18.92 -0.74
CA ALA A 186 1.45 -19.21 0.42
C ALA A 186 0.62 -20.50 0.25
N ASP A 187 0.24 -20.82 -0.99
CA ASP A 187 -0.48 -22.04 -1.36
C ASP A 187 -0.41 -22.35 -2.87
N ASP A 188 -1.04 -23.46 -3.27
CA ASP A 188 -1.14 -23.87 -4.68
C ASP A 188 -1.98 -22.89 -5.53
N ASN A 189 -2.90 -22.14 -4.93
CA ASN A 189 -3.70 -21.13 -5.66
C ASN A 189 -2.83 -19.96 -6.09
N THR A 190 -1.84 -19.58 -5.29
CA THR A 190 -0.81 -18.58 -5.66
C THR A 190 -0.06 -19.01 -6.91
N LEU A 191 0.38 -20.28 -6.98
CA LEU A 191 1.06 -20.78 -8.18
C LEU A 191 0.12 -20.87 -9.39
N LEU A 192 -1.15 -21.24 -9.15
CA LEU A 192 -2.17 -21.35 -10.18
C LEU A 192 -2.47 -20.00 -10.84
N LEU A 193 -2.73 -18.95 -10.05
CA LEU A 193 -3.07 -17.63 -10.60
C LEU A 193 -1.91 -17.02 -11.41
N VAL A 194 -0.66 -17.21 -10.96
CA VAL A 194 0.53 -16.79 -11.71
C VAL A 194 0.63 -17.55 -13.03
N LYS A 195 0.45 -18.87 -12.99
CA LYS A 195 0.48 -19.72 -14.18
C LYS A 195 -0.60 -19.33 -15.20
N ILE A 196 -1.83 -19.04 -14.75
CA ILE A 196 -2.94 -18.62 -15.62
C ILE A 196 -2.56 -17.35 -16.40
N MET A 197 -2.02 -16.34 -15.70
CA MET A 197 -1.59 -15.10 -16.35
C MET A 197 -0.40 -15.32 -17.29
N GLU A 198 0.62 -16.08 -16.88
CA GLU A 198 1.77 -16.40 -17.74
C GLU A 198 1.35 -17.17 -19.01
N ASP A 199 0.42 -18.13 -18.90
CA ASP A 199 -0.14 -18.86 -20.05
C ASP A 199 -0.93 -17.92 -20.98
N ALA A 200 -1.70 -16.96 -20.43
CA ALA A 200 -2.41 -15.96 -21.22
C ALA A 200 -1.44 -15.03 -21.98
N PHE A 201 -0.42 -14.49 -21.29
CA PHE A 201 0.61 -13.65 -21.92
C PHE A 201 1.42 -14.39 -22.97
N ALA A 202 1.65 -15.70 -22.80
CA ALA A 202 2.35 -16.51 -23.79
C ALA A 202 1.51 -16.82 -25.03
N SER A 203 0.18 -16.83 -24.90
CA SER A 203 -0.75 -17.27 -25.95
C SER A 203 -1.46 -16.14 -26.70
N SER A 204 -1.47 -14.92 -26.17
CA SER A 204 -2.15 -13.77 -26.78
C SER A 204 -1.32 -12.48 -26.62
N GLU A 205 -1.20 -11.70 -27.70
CA GLU A 205 -0.58 -10.37 -27.63
C GLU A 205 -1.52 -9.35 -26.97
N GLU A 206 -2.83 -9.53 -27.11
CA GLU A 206 -3.86 -8.75 -26.43
C GLU A 206 -3.77 -8.91 -24.91
N ALA A 207 -3.47 -10.12 -24.43
CA ALA A 207 -3.27 -10.38 -23.00
C ALA A 207 -2.13 -9.53 -22.42
N LYS A 208 -1.02 -9.36 -23.16
CA LYS A 208 0.15 -8.58 -22.70
C LYS A 208 -0.12 -7.10 -22.51
N VAL A 209 -1.24 -6.60 -23.05
CA VAL A 209 -1.68 -5.21 -22.90
C VAL A 209 -3.06 -5.11 -22.27
N HIS A 210 -3.59 -6.19 -21.69
CA HIS A 210 -4.88 -6.20 -21.04
C HIS A 210 -4.79 -5.52 -19.67
N PRO A 211 -5.49 -4.39 -19.42
CA PRO A 211 -5.30 -3.60 -18.20
C PRO A 211 -5.40 -4.41 -16.91
N ALA A 212 -6.45 -5.23 -16.78
CA ALA A 212 -6.68 -6.04 -15.58
C ALA A 212 -5.60 -7.13 -15.38
N LEU A 213 -5.11 -7.76 -16.46
CA LEU A 213 -4.12 -8.82 -16.31
C LEU A 213 -2.75 -8.24 -15.97
N CYS A 214 -2.37 -7.12 -16.59
CA CYS A 214 -1.14 -6.43 -16.24
C CYS A 214 -1.17 -5.95 -14.78
N HIS A 215 -2.31 -5.39 -14.34
CA HIS A 215 -2.53 -4.92 -12.96
C HIS A 215 -2.40 -6.06 -11.96
N LEU A 216 -3.18 -7.13 -12.14
CA LEU A 216 -3.16 -8.29 -11.25
C LEU A 216 -1.80 -9.01 -11.25
N TYR A 217 -1.07 -9.01 -12.38
CA TYR A 217 0.26 -9.63 -12.43
C TYR A 217 1.31 -8.87 -11.63
N CYS A 218 1.24 -7.54 -11.58
CA CYS A 218 2.10 -6.74 -10.70
C CYS A 218 1.83 -7.09 -9.23
N HIS A 219 0.56 -7.09 -8.81
CA HIS A 219 0.17 -7.49 -7.44
C HIS A 219 0.45 -8.97 -7.13
N ALA A 220 0.43 -9.85 -8.13
CA ALA A 220 0.74 -11.26 -7.91
C ALA A 220 2.23 -11.50 -7.70
N LEU A 221 3.11 -10.65 -8.24
CA LEU A 221 4.56 -10.86 -8.21
C LEU A 221 5.33 -9.89 -7.31
N GLU A 222 4.69 -8.85 -6.76
CA GLU A 222 5.25 -8.13 -5.62
C GLU A 222 5.55 -9.10 -4.46
N LEU A 223 6.65 -8.85 -3.73
CA LEU A 223 7.27 -9.76 -2.75
C LEU A 223 7.74 -11.12 -3.29
N SER A 224 7.35 -11.57 -4.49
CA SER A 224 7.73 -12.89 -4.98
C SER A 224 9.25 -13.10 -5.08
N PRO A 225 9.75 -14.34 -5.25
CA PRO A 225 11.17 -14.58 -5.51
C PRO A 225 11.64 -14.09 -6.90
N PHE A 226 10.74 -13.65 -7.77
CA PHE A 226 11.00 -13.31 -9.18
C PHE A 226 10.17 -12.10 -9.65
N PRO A 227 10.19 -10.97 -8.92
CA PRO A 227 9.36 -9.80 -9.23
C PRO A 227 9.69 -9.24 -10.62
N GLU A 228 10.94 -9.41 -11.09
CA GLU A 228 11.39 -8.93 -12.41
C GLU A 228 10.60 -9.51 -13.59
N LYS A 229 9.90 -10.64 -13.42
CA LYS A 229 9.04 -11.19 -14.47
C LYS A 229 7.87 -10.27 -14.80
N ALA A 230 7.40 -9.46 -13.85
CA ALA A 230 6.29 -8.52 -14.06
C ALA A 230 6.71 -7.21 -14.74
N LEU A 231 8.01 -6.95 -14.96
CA LEU A 231 8.48 -5.72 -15.60
C LEU A 231 7.79 -5.39 -16.93
N PRO A 232 7.57 -6.34 -17.88
CA PRO A 232 6.85 -6.02 -19.10
C PRO A 232 5.41 -5.56 -18.88
N ALA A 233 4.72 -6.11 -17.87
CA ALA A 233 3.36 -5.70 -17.50
C ALA A 233 3.36 -4.32 -16.82
N ALA A 234 4.33 -4.08 -15.92
CA ALA A 234 4.57 -2.79 -15.28
C ALA A 234 4.82 -1.69 -16.33
N ASP A 235 5.70 -1.92 -17.30
CA ASP A 235 6.01 -0.95 -18.34
C ASP A 235 4.80 -0.56 -19.20
N VAL A 236 3.91 -1.52 -19.45
CA VAL A 236 2.64 -1.25 -20.15
C VAL A 236 1.74 -0.35 -19.31
N LEU A 237 1.51 -0.68 -18.03
CA LEU A 237 0.59 0.06 -17.16
C LEU A 237 0.92 1.53 -17.00
N ARG A 238 2.22 1.89 -17.03
CA ARG A 238 2.69 3.30 -16.90
C ARG A 238 1.92 4.28 -17.77
N ASN A 239 1.48 3.85 -18.95
CA ASN A 239 0.83 4.71 -19.94
C ASN A 239 -0.48 4.14 -20.48
N LEU A 240 -0.93 2.98 -20.01
CA LEU A 240 -2.07 2.28 -20.62
C LEU A 240 -3.39 3.02 -20.40
N MET A 241 -3.60 3.56 -19.20
CA MET A 241 -4.80 4.31 -18.82
C MET A 241 -4.39 5.54 -17.96
N PRO A 242 -3.84 6.59 -18.56
CA PRO A 242 -3.16 7.68 -17.84
C PRO A 242 -4.08 8.55 -16.96
N GLY A 243 -5.39 8.50 -17.18
CA GLY A 243 -6.38 9.16 -16.31
C GLY A 243 -6.70 8.39 -15.02
N LEU A 244 -6.10 7.21 -14.82
CA LEU A 244 -6.39 6.29 -13.73
C LEU A 244 -5.19 6.15 -12.79
N GLY A 245 -5.15 7.01 -11.76
CA GLY A 245 -4.00 7.14 -10.86
C GLY A 245 -3.57 5.83 -10.18
N HIS A 246 -4.49 4.93 -9.86
CA HIS A 246 -4.12 3.63 -9.30
C HIS A 246 -3.31 2.81 -10.32
N LEU A 247 -3.85 2.64 -11.53
CA LEU A 247 -3.17 1.87 -12.58
C LEU A 247 -1.83 2.48 -13.00
N VAL A 248 -1.72 3.81 -13.00
CA VAL A 248 -0.47 4.52 -13.35
C VAL A 248 0.61 4.28 -12.29
N HIS A 249 0.26 4.13 -11.01
CA HIS A 249 1.25 3.89 -9.96
C HIS A 249 1.70 2.43 -9.88
N MET A 250 0.83 1.47 -10.24
CA MET A 250 1.10 0.02 -10.11
C MET A 250 2.50 -0.44 -10.51
N PRO A 251 3.15 0.10 -11.55
CA PRO A 251 4.53 -0.26 -11.90
C PRO A 251 5.53 -0.14 -10.73
N SER A 252 5.32 0.81 -9.80
CA SER A 252 6.23 1.04 -8.68
C SER A 252 6.33 -0.12 -7.70
N HIS A 253 5.29 -0.95 -7.61
CA HIS A 253 5.34 -2.18 -6.83
C HIS A 253 6.46 -3.10 -7.33
N ILE A 254 6.65 -3.21 -8.65
CA ILE A 254 7.70 -4.03 -9.23
C ILE A 254 9.04 -3.29 -9.24
N ASP A 255 9.04 -2.02 -9.62
CA ASP A 255 10.25 -1.20 -9.75
C ASP A 255 11.06 -1.17 -8.46
N ALA A 256 10.39 -0.99 -7.31
CA ALA A 256 11.05 -0.96 -6.01
C ALA A 256 11.78 -2.28 -5.69
N TRP A 257 11.18 -3.43 -6.00
CA TRP A 257 11.82 -4.74 -5.78
C TRP A 257 12.99 -5.03 -6.69
N VAL A 258 13.02 -4.44 -7.88
CA VAL A 258 14.11 -4.64 -8.85
C VAL A 258 15.16 -3.52 -8.80
N GLY A 259 15.00 -2.54 -7.92
CA GLY A 259 15.95 -1.44 -7.75
C GLY A 259 15.78 -0.28 -8.75
N GLN A 260 14.66 -0.22 -9.48
CA GLN A 260 14.30 0.86 -10.40
C GLN A 260 13.64 2.03 -9.66
N TRP A 261 14.34 2.53 -8.63
CA TRP A 261 13.80 3.54 -7.71
C TRP A 261 13.40 4.85 -8.40
N LYS A 262 14.15 5.25 -9.43
CA LYS A 262 13.86 6.45 -10.21
C LYS A 262 12.55 6.30 -10.97
N GLU A 263 12.36 5.18 -11.66
CA GLU A 263 11.15 4.86 -12.42
C GLU A 263 9.93 4.80 -11.50
N ALA A 264 10.09 4.24 -10.28
CA ALA A 264 9.06 4.24 -9.25
C ALA A 264 8.66 5.67 -8.81
N VAL A 265 9.63 6.58 -8.63
CA VAL A 265 9.35 7.99 -8.33
C VAL A 265 8.58 8.65 -9.47
N GLU A 266 9.03 8.46 -10.72
CA GLU A 266 8.45 9.11 -11.89
C GLU A 266 7.00 8.66 -12.15
N CYS A 267 6.70 7.36 -12.06
CA CYS A 267 5.34 6.87 -12.28
C CYS A 267 4.38 7.31 -11.19
N ASN A 268 4.81 7.36 -9.92
CA ASN A 268 3.95 7.86 -8.85
C ASN A 268 3.72 9.37 -8.92
N ILE A 269 4.68 10.16 -9.42
CA ILE A 269 4.43 11.58 -9.71
C ILE A 269 3.30 11.72 -10.73
N ALA A 270 3.32 10.93 -11.81
CA ALA A 270 2.25 10.93 -12.81
C ALA A 270 0.91 10.44 -12.22
N ALA A 271 0.93 9.43 -11.34
CA ALA A 271 -0.25 8.95 -10.64
C ALA A 271 -0.89 10.02 -9.75
N VAL A 272 -0.07 10.74 -8.97
CA VAL A 272 -0.54 11.87 -8.14
C VAL A 272 -1.13 12.99 -9.01
N GLU A 273 -0.53 13.28 -10.17
CA GLU A 273 -1.09 14.26 -11.11
C GLU A 273 -2.45 13.83 -11.68
N ALA A 274 -2.62 12.55 -12.00
CA ALA A 274 -3.91 12.00 -12.43
C ALA A 274 -4.97 12.06 -11.31
N ASP A 275 -4.59 11.74 -10.09
CA ASP A 275 -5.45 11.79 -8.90
C ASP A 275 -5.86 13.21 -8.51
N ASP A 276 -4.94 14.17 -8.58
CA ASP A 276 -5.23 15.59 -8.35
C ASP A 276 -6.25 16.08 -9.39
N ARG A 277 -6.02 15.75 -10.67
CA ARG A 277 -6.96 16.09 -11.75
C ARG A 277 -8.33 15.49 -11.50
N TYR A 278 -8.41 14.22 -11.07
CA TYR A 278 -9.66 13.57 -10.70
C TYR A 278 -10.39 14.37 -9.60
N VAL A 279 -9.70 14.76 -8.54
CA VAL A 279 -10.29 15.54 -7.44
C VAL A 279 -10.68 16.94 -7.85
N GLU A 280 -9.86 17.64 -8.63
CA GLU A 280 -10.17 18.98 -9.14
C GLU A 280 -11.46 18.99 -9.97
N LEU A 281 -11.68 17.95 -10.77
CA LEU A 281 -12.82 17.89 -11.70
C LEU A 281 -14.08 17.34 -11.03
N THR A 282 -13.95 16.37 -10.13
CA THR A 282 -15.10 15.75 -9.44
C THR A 282 -15.51 16.47 -8.16
N GLY A 283 -14.58 17.19 -7.53
CA GLY A 283 -14.71 17.62 -6.14
C GLY A 283 -14.83 16.44 -5.16
N ASN A 284 -14.49 15.22 -5.59
CA ASN A 284 -14.68 14.01 -4.81
C ASN A 284 -13.49 13.82 -3.86
N GLU A 285 -13.68 14.27 -2.63
CA GLU A 285 -12.77 14.06 -1.50
C GLU A 285 -13.13 12.81 -0.68
N SER A 286 -13.74 11.79 -1.30
CA SER A 286 -14.16 10.59 -0.57
C SER A 286 -13.00 9.90 0.15
N GLN A 287 -13.34 9.29 1.28
CA GLN A 287 -12.40 8.76 2.26
C GLN A 287 -11.66 7.52 1.75
N PHE A 288 -12.37 6.62 1.07
CA PHE A 288 -11.77 5.37 0.63
C PHE A 288 -10.79 5.59 -0.52
N TYR A 289 -11.19 6.29 -1.59
CA TYR A 289 -10.22 6.56 -2.67
C TYR A 289 -9.08 7.49 -2.23
N LYS A 290 -9.29 8.37 -1.24
CA LYS A 290 -8.19 9.15 -0.63
C LYS A 290 -7.08 8.27 -0.07
N PHE A 291 -7.38 7.07 0.46
CA PHE A 291 -6.35 6.12 0.89
C PHE A 291 -5.41 5.71 -0.26
N TYR A 292 -5.96 5.37 -1.42
CA TYR A 292 -5.18 5.06 -2.63
C TYR A 292 -4.34 6.25 -3.09
N ARG A 293 -4.89 7.46 -3.02
CA ARG A 293 -4.11 8.68 -3.33
C ARG A 293 -2.94 8.85 -2.36
N MET A 294 -3.15 8.68 -1.06
CA MET A 294 -2.08 8.79 -0.06
C MET A 294 -1.01 7.72 -0.24
N HIS A 295 -1.39 6.52 -0.68
CA HIS A 295 -0.48 5.45 -1.03
C HIS A 295 0.47 5.86 -2.19
N ASN A 296 -0.04 6.51 -3.24
CA ASN A 296 0.78 7.04 -4.33
C ASN A 296 1.81 8.08 -3.83
N HIS A 297 1.39 8.97 -2.93
CA HIS A 297 2.30 9.91 -2.27
C HIS A 297 3.38 9.19 -1.45
N HIS A 298 2.99 8.17 -0.69
CA HIS A 298 3.90 7.40 0.14
C HIS A 298 4.96 6.66 -0.69
N PHE A 299 4.59 6.15 -1.87
CA PHE A 299 5.56 5.55 -2.80
C PHE A 299 6.60 6.58 -3.28
N ILE A 300 6.18 7.79 -3.64
CA ILE A 300 7.14 8.87 -3.99
C ILE A 300 8.10 9.11 -2.84
N VAL A 301 7.56 9.28 -1.62
CA VAL A 301 8.36 9.56 -0.42
C VAL A 301 9.38 8.44 -0.18
N TRP A 302 8.92 7.19 -0.19
CA TRP A 302 9.75 6.01 0.03
C TRP A 302 10.86 5.87 -1.01
N CYS A 303 10.52 5.86 -2.29
CA CYS A 303 11.50 5.69 -3.37
C CYS A 303 12.47 6.89 -3.45
N ALA A 304 11.99 8.12 -3.23
CA ALA A 304 12.85 9.30 -3.18
C ALA A 304 13.86 9.25 -2.02
N MET A 305 13.49 8.67 -0.86
CA MET A 305 14.44 8.44 0.23
C MET A 305 15.53 7.41 -0.12
N PHE A 306 15.21 6.41 -0.93
CA PHE A 306 16.17 5.40 -1.41
C PHE A 306 17.14 5.98 -2.46
N GLU A 307 16.67 6.94 -3.26
CA GLU A 307 17.45 7.70 -4.26
C GLU A 307 18.19 8.93 -3.68
N GLY A 308 18.03 9.22 -2.39
CA GLY A 308 18.66 10.39 -1.78
C GLY A 308 18.06 11.75 -2.21
N GLN A 309 16.83 11.77 -2.70
CA GLN A 309 16.13 12.97 -3.18
C GLN A 309 15.32 13.66 -2.07
N TYR A 310 16.01 14.35 -1.15
CA TYR A 310 15.38 15.04 -0.01
C TYR A 310 14.24 15.99 -0.41
N GLU A 311 14.48 16.88 -1.38
CA GLU A 311 13.49 17.90 -1.77
C GLU A 311 12.22 17.28 -2.35
N THR A 312 12.37 16.23 -3.18
CA THR A 312 11.24 15.47 -3.72
C THR A 312 10.47 14.78 -2.59
N ALA A 313 11.17 14.05 -1.72
CA ALA A 313 10.55 13.33 -0.62
C ALA A 313 9.77 14.28 0.31
N LEU A 314 10.37 15.39 0.72
CA LEU A 314 9.71 16.33 1.64
C LEU A 314 8.54 17.04 0.96
N LYS A 315 8.67 17.46 -0.30
CA LYS A 315 7.58 18.08 -1.07
C LYS A 315 6.33 17.19 -1.08
N TYR A 316 6.47 15.92 -1.45
CA TYR A 316 5.32 15.02 -1.56
C TYR A 316 4.80 14.53 -0.21
N ALA A 317 5.66 14.40 0.80
CA ALA A 317 5.23 14.16 2.17
C ALA A 317 4.36 15.31 2.69
N ARG A 318 4.79 16.57 2.52
CA ARG A 318 3.99 17.74 2.93
C ARG A 318 2.71 17.87 2.13
N LYS A 319 2.76 17.66 0.82
CA LYS A 319 1.56 17.68 -0.02
C LYS A 319 0.52 16.67 0.45
N ALA A 320 0.94 15.46 0.84
CA ALA A 320 0.03 14.47 1.42
C ALA A 320 -0.60 14.97 2.73
N VAL A 321 0.24 15.46 3.67
CA VAL A 321 -0.23 16.02 4.96
C VAL A 321 -1.21 17.18 4.77
N ASP A 322 -0.98 18.06 3.80
CA ASP A 322 -1.86 19.21 3.51
C ASP A 322 -3.28 18.78 3.10
N THR A 323 -3.46 17.55 2.57
CA THR A 323 -4.77 16.98 2.23
C THR A 323 -5.46 16.25 3.40
N LEU A 324 -4.77 16.18 4.55
CA LEU A 324 -5.18 15.52 5.78
C LEU A 324 -5.19 16.49 6.99
N PRO A 325 -5.83 17.68 6.89
CA PRO A 325 -5.85 18.63 8.01
C PRO A 325 -6.63 18.05 9.19
N ALA A 326 -6.43 18.58 10.40
CA ALA A 326 -7.26 18.23 11.57
C ALA A 326 -8.76 18.40 11.28
N GLY A 327 -9.11 19.52 10.63
CA GLY A 327 -10.45 19.84 10.18
C GLY A 327 -11.46 20.02 11.32
N ASP A 328 -12.73 19.73 11.02
CA ASP A 328 -13.88 19.82 11.93
C ASP A 328 -14.83 18.64 11.68
N GLU A 329 -16.05 18.66 12.24
CA GLU A 329 -17.04 17.60 12.00
C GLU A 329 -17.43 17.41 10.53
N ASN A 330 -17.05 18.33 9.63
CA ASN A 330 -17.38 18.34 8.20
C ASN A 330 -16.15 18.24 7.28
N SER A 331 -14.92 18.25 7.81
CA SER A 331 -13.67 18.21 7.05
C SER A 331 -12.50 17.62 7.84
N GLY A 332 -11.43 17.17 7.18
CA GLY A 332 -10.20 16.71 7.84
C GLY A 332 -10.37 15.49 8.76
N VAL A 333 -9.36 15.22 9.61
CA VAL A 333 -9.30 14.03 10.46
C VAL A 333 -10.46 13.93 11.45
N GLN A 334 -11.01 15.05 11.92
CA GLN A 334 -12.20 15.04 12.77
C GLN A 334 -13.46 14.52 12.05
N PHE A 335 -13.71 14.94 10.80
CA PHE A 335 -14.76 14.32 9.98
C PHE A 335 -14.48 12.83 9.75
N MET A 336 -13.20 12.48 9.57
CA MET A 336 -12.78 11.09 9.40
C MET A 336 -13.01 10.22 10.65
N LEU A 337 -13.11 10.81 11.84
CA LEU A 337 -13.46 10.15 13.11
C LEU A 337 -14.98 9.97 13.30
N ALA A 338 -15.81 10.79 12.65
CA ALA A 338 -17.26 10.83 12.86
C ALA A 338 -18.04 9.77 12.04
N GLY A 339 -17.37 9.06 11.12
CA GLY A 339 -17.98 8.03 10.26
C GLY A 339 -18.28 6.70 10.99
N ILE A 340 -19.17 5.89 10.41
CA ILE A 340 -19.50 4.54 10.92
C ILE A 340 -18.25 3.63 10.91
N ILE A 341 -17.40 3.81 9.90
CA ILE A 341 -16.02 3.33 9.90
C ILE A 341 -15.14 4.57 10.04
N PRO A 342 -14.29 4.69 11.08
CA PRO A 342 -13.41 5.83 11.22
C PRO A 342 -12.19 5.67 10.29
N MET A 343 -12.45 5.45 8.99
CA MET A 343 -11.46 5.08 7.96
C MET A 343 -10.28 6.04 7.96
N GLY A 344 -10.52 7.35 7.98
CA GLY A 344 -9.39 8.26 7.93
C GLY A 344 -8.64 8.37 9.25
N ALA A 345 -9.29 8.11 10.39
CA ALA A 345 -8.57 8.02 11.64
C ALA A 345 -7.69 6.76 11.65
N ILE A 346 -8.22 5.61 11.26
CA ILE A 346 -7.52 4.32 11.24
C ILE A 346 -6.41 4.29 10.19
N PHE A 347 -6.69 4.71 8.97
CA PHE A 347 -5.82 4.49 7.81
C PHE A 347 -5.10 5.75 7.31
N LEU A 348 -5.66 6.96 7.52
CA LEU A 348 -5.10 8.19 6.93
C LEU A 348 -4.20 8.98 7.89
N GLU A 349 -4.49 8.99 9.19
CA GLU A 349 -3.69 9.72 10.20
C GLU A 349 -2.20 9.36 10.15
N SER A 350 -1.88 8.08 9.98
CA SER A 350 -0.50 7.58 9.97
C SER A 350 0.36 8.18 8.84
N TYR A 351 -0.24 8.65 7.75
CA TYR A 351 0.51 9.33 6.67
C TYR A 351 1.03 10.71 7.09
N VAL A 352 0.46 11.33 8.12
CA VAL A 352 0.92 12.61 8.68
C VAL A 352 2.33 12.49 9.27
N THR A 353 2.79 11.27 9.56
CA THR A 353 4.14 10.98 10.04
C THR A 353 5.24 11.16 8.98
N MET A 354 4.91 11.10 7.68
CA MET A 354 5.90 11.02 6.59
C MET A 354 6.98 12.12 6.62
N PRO A 355 6.66 13.42 6.81
CA PRO A 355 7.69 14.46 6.84
C PRO A 355 8.76 14.23 7.91
N TRP A 356 8.38 13.65 9.05
CA TRP A 356 9.31 13.35 10.15
C TRP A 356 10.29 12.25 9.76
N HIS A 357 9.81 11.18 9.11
CA HIS A 357 10.68 10.12 8.59
C HIS A 357 11.64 10.65 7.51
N VAL A 358 11.18 11.51 6.61
CA VAL A 358 12.05 12.17 5.62
C VAL A 358 13.14 12.99 6.30
N MET A 359 12.78 13.84 7.26
CA MET A 359 13.77 14.66 7.97
C MET A 359 14.79 13.82 8.74
N ILE A 360 14.36 12.70 9.36
CA ILE A 360 15.26 11.76 10.04
C ILE A 360 16.24 11.17 9.04
N ARG A 361 15.74 10.63 7.93
CA ARG A 361 16.55 9.98 6.90
C ARG A 361 17.68 10.87 6.40
N PHE A 362 17.40 12.17 6.23
CA PHE A 362 18.34 13.14 5.69
C PHE A 362 19.09 13.95 6.75
N GLY A 363 18.99 13.57 8.03
CA GLY A 363 19.73 14.18 9.12
C GLY A 363 19.37 15.64 9.39
N LYS A 364 18.11 16.02 9.17
CA LYS A 364 17.61 17.39 9.32
C LYS A 364 17.25 17.72 10.77
N TRP A 365 18.22 17.54 11.66
CA TRP A 365 18.01 17.62 13.11
C TRP A 365 17.48 18.98 13.57
N ASP A 366 18.03 20.07 13.05
CA ASP A 366 17.57 21.42 13.40
C ASP A 366 16.15 21.70 12.90
N GLU A 367 15.79 21.17 11.73
CA GLU A 367 14.44 21.30 11.17
C GLU A 367 13.43 20.51 12.02
N ILE A 368 13.75 19.27 12.42
CA ILE A 368 12.92 18.46 13.33
C ILE A 368 12.65 19.18 14.66
N LEU A 369 13.67 19.82 15.23
CA LEU A 369 13.53 20.50 16.52
C LEU A 369 12.75 21.82 16.40
N ALA A 370 12.75 22.45 15.22
CA ALA A 370 12.01 23.67 14.92
C ALA A 370 10.58 23.39 14.40
N GLU A 371 10.30 22.18 13.94
CA GLU A 371 9.01 21.79 13.37
C GLU A 371 7.89 21.84 14.44
N PRO A 372 6.72 22.43 14.11
CA PRO A 372 5.59 22.45 15.02
C PRO A 372 5.10 21.06 15.42
N MET A 373 4.78 20.89 16.70
CA MET A 373 4.14 19.66 17.20
C MET A 373 2.62 19.71 17.07
N TYR A 374 2.01 18.56 16.85
CA TYR A 374 0.57 18.39 17.01
C TYR A 374 0.24 18.26 18.51
N ASP A 375 -0.92 18.75 18.92
CA ASP A 375 -1.35 18.78 20.33
C ASP A 375 -2.65 18.01 20.59
N ASP A 376 -3.47 17.78 19.57
CA ASP A 376 -4.68 16.96 19.64
C ASP A 376 -4.33 15.46 19.63
N LYS A 377 -4.30 14.88 20.83
CA LYS A 377 -3.93 13.49 21.08
C LYS A 377 -4.97 12.47 20.63
N ASP A 378 -6.23 12.86 20.49
CA ASP A 378 -7.28 11.95 20.02
C ASP A 378 -7.25 11.87 18.49
N VAL A 379 -6.91 12.99 17.84
CA VAL A 379 -6.83 13.10 16.38
C VAL A 379 -5.50 12.59 15.83
N PHE A 380 -4.36 12.93 16.45
CA PHE A 380 -3.02 12.64 15.91
C PHE A 380 -2.14 11.76 16.81
N PRO A 381 -2.65 10.64 17.36
CA PRO A 381 -1.92 9.85 18.34
C PRO A 381 -0.62 9.25 17.79
N ALA A 382 -0.63 8.69 16.56
CA ALA A 382 0.54 8.05 15.98
C ALA A 382 1.57 9.09 15.51
N THR A 383 1.08 10.22 15.00
CA THR A 383 1.90 11.38 14.64
C THR A 383 2.63 11.93 15.86
N ILE A 384 1.95 12.18 16.98
CA ILE A 384 2.57 12.72 18.20
C ILE A 384 3.64 11.75 18.74
N ALA A 385 3.37 10.44 18.75
CA ALA A 385 4.39 9.46 19.10
C ALA A 385 5.60 9.57 18.15
N THR A 386 5.37 9.64 16.84
CA THR A 386 6.45 9.77 15.84
C THR A 386 7.23 11.09 15.98
N GLN A 387 6.58 12.19 16.40
CA GLN A 387 7.23 13.47 16.67
C GLN A 387 8.22 13.37 17.83
N HIS A 388 7.83 12.74 18.93
CA HIS A 388 8.73 12.52 20.06
C HIS A 388 9.89 11.58 19.68
N TYR A 389 9.63 10.53 18.91
CA TYR A 389 10.67 9.68 18.34
C TYR A 389 11.68 10.49 17.51
N ALA A 390 11.21 11.29 16.55
CA ALA A 390 12.05 12.07 15.67
C ALA A 390 12.91 13.09 16.43
N ARG A 391 12.31 13.79 17.40
CA ARG A 391 13.00 14.76 18.25
C ARG A 391 14.02 14.08 19.17
N GLY A 392 13.69 12.92 19.72
CA GLY A 392 14.61 12.11 20.52
C GLY A 392 15.84 11.69 19.73
N VAL A 393 15.65 11.17 18.51
CA VAL A 393 16.76 10.86 17.58
C VAL A 393 17.56 12.13 17.27
N ALA A 394 16.91 13.25 16.96
CA ALA A 394 17.59 14.51 16.64
C ALA A 394 18.45 15.02 17.81
N TYR A 395 17.94 15.01 19.05
CA TYR A 395 18.73 15.39 20.22
C TYR A 395 19.88 14.42 20.46
N ALA A 396 19.64 13.11 20.33
CA ALA A 396 20.70 12.10 20.42
C ALA A 396 21.79 12.41 19.39
N SER A 397 21.48 12.51 18.10
CA SER A 397 22.47 12.80 17.05
C SER A 397 23.24 14.13 17.27
N LYS A 398 22.69 15.09 18.01
CA LYS A 398 23.38 16.34 18.41
C LYS A 398 24.20 16.25 19.70
N GLY A 399 24.27 15.07 20.34
CA GLY A 399 24.97 14.86 21.62
C GLY A 399 24.21 15.35 22.85
N MET A 400 22.94 15.72 22.70
CA MET A 400 22.07 16.26 23.75
C MET A 400 21.30 15.11 24.43
N VAL A 401 22.05 14.21 25.08
CA VAL A 401 21.50 12.97 25.66
C VAL A 401 20.38 13.23 26.68
N PRO A 402 20.50 14.17 27.64
CA PRO A 402 19.42 14.45 28.59
C PRO A 402 18.10 14.89 27.93
N GLU A 403 18.19 15.68 26.86
CA GLU A 403 17.03 16.12 26.08
C GLU A 403 16.44 14.97 25.26
N ALA A 404 17.28 14.09 24.72
CA ALA A 404 16.83 12.89 24.02
C ALA A 404 16.08 11.92 24.97
N GLU A 405 16.60 11.71 26.18
CA GLU A 405 15.94 10.92 27.24
C GLU A 405 14.60 11.54 27.64
N ALA A 406 14.50 12.87 27.68
CA ALA A 406 13.25 13.56 27.96
C ALA A 406 12.19 13.30 26.86
N GLU A 407 12.59 13.33 25.58
CA GLU A 407 11.70 12.97 24.47
C GLU A 407 11.34 11.48 24.48
N GLN A 408 12.25 10.58 24.90
CA GLN A 408 11.96 9.15 25.05
C GLN A 408 10.88 8.89 26.11
N VAL A 409 10.88 9.63 27.22
CA VAL A 409 9.82 9.55 28.24
C VAL A 409 8.48 9.97 27.63
N LEU A 410 8.44 11.05 26.85
CA LEU A 410 7.22 11.54 26.19
C LEU A 410 6.74 10.59 25.09
N PHE A 411 7.66 9.98 24.34
CA PHE A 411 7.37 8.93 23.38
C PHE A 411 6.67 7.75 24.06
N ASN A 412 7.23 7.22 25.15
CA ASN A 412 6.62 6.11 25.89
C ASN A 412 5.24 6.46 26.45
N GLN A 413 5.04 7.70 26.93
CA GLN A 413 3.73 8.18 27.36
C GLN A 413 2.73 8.27 26.20
N ALA A 414 3.18 8.64 24.99
CA ALA A 414 2.32 8.70 23.81
C ALA A 414 1.84 7.29 23.39
N LEU A 415 2.64 6.24 23.62
CA LEU A 415 2.24 4.84 23.35
C LEU A 415 1.09 4.36 24.25
N GLU A 416 0.87 4.99 25.40
CA GLU A 416 -0.24 4.66 26.32
C GLU A 416 -1.59 5.25 25.86
N ASN A 417 -1.61 6.01 24.76
CA ASN A 417 -2.81 6.67 24.27
C ASN A 417 -3.81 5.66 23.66
N PRO A 418 -5.04 5.53 24.20
CA PRO A 418 -6.02 4.59 23.67
C PRO A 418 -6.47 4.90 22.23
N ALA A 419 -6.30 6.14 21.75
CA ALA A 419 -6.62 6.50 20.36
C ALA A 419 -5.68 5.85 19.33
N LEU A 420 -4.56 5.25 19.77
CA LEU A 420 -3.70 4.41 18.91
C LEU A 420 -4.36 3.08 18.52
N ALA A 421 -5.37 2.63 19.26
CA ALA A 421 -5.99 1.33 19.02
C ALA A 421 -6.52 1.22 17.58
N GLY A 422 -6.01 0.22 16.86
CA GLY A 422 -6.38 -0.04 15.47
C GLY A 422 -5.79 0.92 14.44
N ARG A 423 -5.01 1.95 14.82
CA ARG A 423 -4.31 2.82 13.85
C ARG A 423 -3.34 1.98 13.02
N VAL A 424 -3.35 2.17 11.71
CA VAL A 424 -2.47 1.47 10.77
C VAL A 424 -1.82 2.43 9.78
N LEU A 425 -0.64 2.07 9.31
CA LEU A 425 -0.09 2.54 8.04
C LEU A 425 -0.15 1.36 7.07
N HIS A 426 -1.14 1.38 6.16
CA HIS A 426 -1.50 0.23 5.32
C HIS A 426 -1.82 -1.01 6.16
N ASN A 427 -1.02 -2.07 6.01
CA ASN A 427 -1.24 -3.36 6.67
C ASN A 427 -0.56 -3.44 8.06
N ASN A 428 0.25 -2.44 8.43
CA ASN A 428 0.97 -2.45 9.69
C ASN A 428 0.28 -1.59 10.73
N LEU A 429 0.06 -2.15 11.92
CA LEU A 429 -0.36 -1.39 13.08
C LEU A 429 0.70 -0.33 13.43
N MET A 430 0.23 0.85 13.81
CA MET A 430 1.10 1.86 14.41
C MET A 430 1.54 1.39 15.79
N TYR A 431 0.60 0.87 16.58
CA TYR A 431 0.88 0.32 17.91
C TYR A 431 0.08 -0.96 18.20
N GLN A 432 0.73 -1.91 18.88
CA GLN A 432 0.11 -3.04 19.57
C GLN A 432 0.99 -3.45 20.77
N ASP A 433 0.48 -4.31 21.64
CA ASP A 433 1.29 -4.79 22.76
C ASP A 433 2.50 -5.61 22.24
N PRO A 434 3.72 -5.41 22.78
CA PRO A 434 4.89 -6.16 22.32
C PRO A 434 4.76 -7.68 22.39
N SER A 435 3.87 -8.21 23.22
CA SER A 435 3.58 -9.65 23.32
C SER A 435 2.68 -10.17 22.20
N GLU A 436 1.98 -9.29 21.48
CA GLU A 436 1.08 -9.62 20.37
C GLU A 436 1.81 -9.64 19.03
N GLY A 437 2.87 -8.84 18.87
CA GLY A 437 3.71 -8.86 17.68
C GLY A 437 4.45 -7.55 17.41
N PRO A 438 5.17 -7.46 16.28
CA PRO A 438 5.86 -6.24 15.86
C PRO A 438 4.89 -5.19 15.33
N CYS A 439 5.22 -3.91 15.49
CA CYS A 439 4.49 -2.79 14.88
C CYS A 439 5.43 -1.60 14.66
N ILE A 440 4.99 -0.59 13.93
CA ILE A 440 5.85 0.53 13.50
C ILE A 440 6.46 1.26 14.71
N LEU A 441 5.65 1.61 15.71
CA LEU A 441 6.15 2.36 16.87
C LEU A 441 7.06 1.50 17.77
N LEU A 442 6.97 0.17 17.74
CA LEU A 442 7.94 -0.68 18.44
C LEU A 442 9.30 -0.72 17.73
N VAL A 443 9.32 -0.62 16.40
CA VAL A 443 10.57 -0.41 15.65
C VAL A 443 11.19 0.94 16.04
N ASN A 444 10.39 2.01 16.04
CA ASN A 444 10.84 3.35 16.44
C ASN A 444 11.35 3.38 17.88
N ALA A 445 10.70 2.68 18.81
CA ALA A 445 11.16 2.54 20.20
C ALA A 445 12.57 1.93 20.28
N ALA A 446 12.78 0.80 19.58
CA ALA A 446 14.07 0.11 19.56
C ALA A 446 15.18 0.97 18.94
N VAL A 447 14.86 1.71 17.87
CA VAL A 447 15.80 2.66 17.26
C VAL A 447 16.13 3.80 18.23
N LEU A 448 15.12 4.39 18.87
CA LEU A 448 15.32 5.49 19.83
C LEU A 448 16.20 5.08 21.00
N ASP A 449 15.92 3.91 21.60
CA ASP A 449 16.71 3.36 22.71
C ASP A 449 18.18 3.19 22.28
N GLY A 450 18.40 2.59 21.10
CA GLY A 450 19.73 2.34 20.57
C GLY A 450 20.49 3.62 20.24
N GLU A 451 19.86 4.61 19.60
CA GLU A 451 20.47 5.91 19.28
C GLU A 451 20.88 6.68 20.54
N ILE A 452 20.01 6.72 21.56
CA ILE A 452 20.30 7.38 22.84
C ILE A 452 21.47 6.70 23.55
N GLU A 453 21.42 5.37 23.69
CA GLU A 453 22.49 4.60 24.33
C GLU A 453 23.80 4.77 23.58
N TYR A 454 23.78 4.61 22.25
CA TYR A 454 24.96 4.77 21.41
C TYR A 454 25.63 6.11 21.67
N ARG A 455 24.83 7.18 21.74
CA ARG A 455 25.35 8.53 21.92
C ARG A 455 25.89 8.78 23.31
N ARG A 456 25.25 8.21 24.34
CA ARG A 456 25.77 8.22 25.72
C ARG A 456 27.16 7.59 25.78
N GLN A 457 27.32 6.42 25.17
CA GLN A 457 28.57 5.65 25.17
C GLN A 457 29.66 6.32 24.34
N TYR A 458 29.30 6.91 23.19
CA TYR A 458 30.24 7.69 22.41
C TYR A 458 30.80 8.88 23.19
N LEU A 459 29.93 9.65 23.85
CA LEU A 459 30.38 10.80 24.63
C LEU A 459 31.24 10.37 25.83
N ALA A 460 30.94 9.23 26.46
CA ALA A 460 31.80 8.65 27.49
C ALA A 460 33.18 8.27 26.92
N LYS A 461 33.22 7.61 25.76
CA LYS A 461 34.46 7.29 25.03
C LYS A 461 35.29 8.54 24.73
N GLU A 462 34.68 9.61 24.22
CA GLU A 462 35.37 10.88 23.95
C GLU A 462 35.96 11.52 25.21
N ARG A 463 35.29 11.39 26.35
CA ARG A 463 35.80 11.85 27.65
C ARG A 463 36.86 10.93 28.25
N GLY A 464 37.16 9.79 27.63
CA GLY A 464 38.07 8.77 28.16
C GLY A 464 37.48 8.01 29.36
N GLU A 465 36.16 8.01 29.50
CA GLU A 465 35.43 7.25 30.51
C GLU A 465 35.24 5.79 30.05
N ALA A 466 34.89 4.91 31.00
CA ALA A 466 34.47 3.55 30.66
C ALA A 466 33.22 3.61 29.78
N HIS A 467 33.23 2.84 28.69
CA HIS A 467 32.15 2.82 27.71
C HIS A 467 31.95 1.39 27.19
N ASP A 468 30.72 1.07 26.81
CA ASP A 468 30.32 -0.21 26.24
C ASP A 468 29.13 0.01 25.29
N PHE A 469 29.30 -0.30 24.00
CA PHE A 469 28.26 -0.13 22.99
C PHE A 469 27.33 -1.35 22.85
N THR A 470 27.53 -2.40 23.65
CA THR A 470 26.77 -3.67 23.54
C THR A 470 25.26 -3.43 23.59
N ASP A 471 24.79 -2.73 24.62
CA ASP A 471 23.35 -2.46 24.80
C ASP A 471 22.79 -1.64 23.62
N ALA A 472 23.54 -0.64 23.13
CA ALA A 472 23.13 0.16 21.98
C ALA A 472 22.92 -0.71 20.73
N PHE A 473 23.89 -1.59 20.42
CA PHE A 473 23.78 -2.47 19.26
C PHE A 473 22.69 -3.52 19.43
N ASP A 474 22.44 -4.01 20.64
CA ASP A 474 21.36 -4.97 20.89
C ASP A 474 19.98 -4.33 20.67
N HIS A 475 19.78 -3.08 21.06
CA HIS A 475 18.57 -2.32 20.74
C HIS A 475 18.38 -2.13 19.23
N ILE A 476 19.42 -1.74 18.50
CA ILE A 476 19.32 -1.56 17.04
C ILE A 476 19.10 -2.89 16.32
N ARG A 477 19.75 -3.99 16.74
CA ARG A 477 19.51 -5.34 16.19
C ARG A 477 18.08 -5.80 16.45
N ARG A 478 17.52 -5.52 17.63
CA ARG A 478 16.09 -5.73 17.91
C ARG A 478 15.21 -4.90 16.95
N GLY A 479 15.59 -3.66 16.66
CA GLY A 479 14.90 -2.83 15.66
C GLY A 479 14.91 -3.45 14.26
N VAL A 480 16.04 -4.05 13.84
CA VAL A 480 16.12 -4.81 12.58
C VAL A 480 15.16 -6.00 12.59
N ASP A 481 15.16 -6.80 13.66
CA ASP A 481 14.27 -7.95 13.80
C ASP A 481 12.79 -7.55 13.73
N LEU A 482 12.38 -6.56 14.53
CA LEU A 482 11.01 -6.04 14.51
C LEU A 482 10.63 -5.53 13.11
N SER A 483 11.51 -4.78 12.46
CA SER A 483 11.26 -4.20 11.13
C SER A 483 11.12 -5.26 10.04
N LEU A 484 11.84 -6.38 10.12
CA LEU A 484 11.77 -7.46 9.11
C LEU A 484 10.52 -8.33 9.29
N ASN A 485 10.03 -8.45 10.53
CA ASN A 485 8.85 -9.22 10.91
C ASN A 485 7.54 -8.41 10.89
N LEU A 486 7.57 -7.13 10.51
CA LEU A 486 6.37 -6.37 10.18
C LEU A 486 5.52 -7.12 9.13
N ALA A 487 4.20 -6.92 9.19
CA ALA A 487 3.30 -7.44 8.17
C ALA A 487 3.73 -6.90 6.80
N TYR A 488 3.64 -7.74 5.78
CA TYR A 488 3.97 -7.30 4.43
C TYR A 488 3.06 -6.13 4.03
N ASN A 489 3.70 -5.06 3.57
CA ASN A 489 3.03 -3.87 3.09
C ASN A 489 3.94 -3.14 2.11
N GLU A 490 3.32 -2.42 1.18
CA GLU A 490 4.03 -1.56 0.26
C GLU A 490 3.36 -0.18 0.23
N PRO A 491 4.13 0.91 0.19
CA PRO A 491 5.55 1.01 0.57
C PRO A 491 5.84 0.45 1.98
N TRP A 492 7.08 0.02 2.24
CA TRP A 492 7.44 -0.59 3.52
C TRP A 492 7.12 0.33 4.71
N GLY A 493 6.37 -0.16 5.70
CA GLY A 493 5.79 0.68 6.76
C GLY A 493 6.84 1.41 7.59
N GLN A 494 7.97 0.75 7.88
CA GLN A 494 9.18 1.41 8.36
C GLN A 494 9.97 1.94 7.15
N MET A 495 9.70 3.19 6.76
CA MET A 495 10.21 3.76 5.50
C MET A 495 11.74 3.82 5.39
N GLN A 496 12.47 3.84 6.51
CA GLN A 496 13.93 3.75 6.54
C GLN A 496 14.36 2.37 7.04
N PRO A 497 15.11 1.58 6.25
CA PRO A 497 15.67 0.32 6.73
C PRO A 497 16.56 0.52 7.96
N VAL A 498 16.23 -0.16 9.06
CA VAL A 498 17.00 -0.09 10.33
C VAL A 498 18.42 -0.61 10.13
N ARG A 499 18.64 -1.50 9.15
CA ARG A 499 19.96 -1.98 8.74
C ARG A 499 20.90 -0.84 8.33
N HIS A 500 20.39 0.23 7.73
CA HIS A 500 21.20 1.40 7.41
C HIS A 500 21.77 2.09 8.65
N ILE A 501 20.97 2.16 9.73
CA ILE A 501 21.39 2.71 11.02
C ILE A 501 22.43 1.79 11.64
N LEU A 502 22.12 0.49 11.75
CA LEU A 502 23.03 -0.51 12.31
C LEU A 502 24.40 -0.51 11.62
N GLY A 503 24.41 -0.59 10.30
CA GLY A 503 25.64 -0.62 9.50
C GLY A 503 26.49 0.64 9.71
N ALA A 504 25.86 1.82 9.76
CA ALA A 504 26.57 3.08 9.92
C ALA A 504 27.21 3.20 11.32
N LEU A 505 26.47 2.83 12.37
CA LEU A 505 26.95 2.90 13.75
C LEU A 505 28.04 1.86 14.05
N LEU A 506 27.93 0.64 13.47
CA LEU A 506 28.97 -0.39 13.52
C LEU A 506 30.25 0.09 12.81
N PHE A 507 30.11 0.63 11.61
CA PHE A 507 31.23 1.15 10.83
C PHE A 507 31.95 2.29 11.56
N GLU A 508 31.22 3.24 12.15
CA GLU A 508 31.80 4.34 12.96
C GLU A 508 32.65 3.81 14.13
N GLN A 509 32.26 2.69 14.74
CA GLN A 509 33.03 2.07 15.84
C GLN A 509 34.13 1.11 15.36
N GLY A 510 34.31 0.94 14.05
CA GLY A 510 35.34 0.08 13.46
C GLY A 510 34.96 -1.40 13.39
N HIS A 511 33.69 -1.76 13.58
CA HIS A 511 33.16 -3.11 13.36
C HIS A 511 32.90 -3.35 11.87
N VAL A 512 33.95 -3.23 11.05
CA VAL A 512 33.84 -3.17 9.58
C VAL A 512 33.27 -4.46 8.99
N GLU A 513 33.71 -5.63 9.46
CA GLU A 513 33.23 -6.91 8.93
C GLU A 513 31.73 -7.14 9.22
N GLU A 514 31.25 -6.71 10.38
CA GLU A 514 29.83 -6.82 10.73
C GLU A 514 28.99 -5.81 9.94
N ALA A 515 29.47 -4.56 9.82
CA ALA A 515 28.81 -3.53 9.02
C ALA A 515 28.67 -3.96 7.55
N GLU A 516 29.72 -4.54 6.96
CA GLU A 516 29.69 -5.08 5.60
C GLU A 516 28.60 -6.15 5.45
N ALA A 517 28.54 -7.12 6.37
CA ALA A 517 27.53 -8.16 6.35
C ALA A 517 26.10 -7.58 6.42
N VAL A 518 25.88 -6.57 7.27
CA VAL A 518 24.59 -5.87 7.37
C VAL A 518 24.21 -5.22 6.04
N TYR A 519 25.11 -4.49 5.39
CA TYR A 519 24.83 -3.85 4.11
C TYR A 519 24.62 -4.85 2.98
N ARG A 520 25.36 -5.97 2.96
CA ARG A 520 25.14 -7.05 1.99
C ARG A 520 23.77 -7.70 2.13
N GLU A 521 23.28 -7.93 3.35
CA GLU A 521 21.92 -8.43 3.55
C GLU A 521 20.86 -7.38 3.21
N ASP A 522 21.14 -6.10 3.40
CA ASP A 522 20.23 -5.01 3.03
C ASP A 522 20.00 -4.94 1.52
N ILE A 523 21.06 -4.88 0.71
CA ILE A 523 20.96 -4.76 -0.75
C ILE A 523 20.39 -6.01 -1.45
N LYS A 524 20.35 -7.16 -0.78
CA LYS A 524 19.62 -8.34 -1.28
C LYS A 524 18.12 -8.12 -1.27
N LEU A 525 17.61 -7.43 -0.25
CA LEU A 525 16.20 -7.13 -0.10
C LEU A 525 15.84 -5.88 -0.90
N TRP A 526 16.64 -4.82 -0.73
CA TRP A 526 16.45 -3.54 -1.39
C TRP A 526 17.51 -3.34 -2.47
N LYS A 527 17.29 -3.96 -3.62
CA LYS A 527 18.23 -3.93 -4.74
C LYS A 527 18.55 -2.50 -5.15
N ASP A 528 19.80 -2.28 -5.51
CA ASP A 528 20.32 -1.00 -6.03
C ASP A 528 20.00 0.24 -5.19
N ASN A 529 19.72 0.09 -3.89
CA ASN A 529 19.47 1.25 -3.04
C ASN A 529 20.76 2.01 -2.74
N MET A 530 20.73 3.34 -2.92
CA MET A 530 21.93 4.19 -2.85
C MET A 530 22.69 4.08 -1.53
N TRP A 531 21.96 3.92 -0.42
CA TRP A 531 22.52 4.01 0.93
C TRP A 531 23.18 2.71 1.38
N GLY A 532 22.56 1.57 1.08
CA GLY A 532 23.13 0.25 1.27
C GLY A 532 24.39 0.07 0.42
N LEU A 533 24.35 0.51 -0.85
CA LEU A 533 25.51 0.50 -1.74
C LEU A 533 26.64 1.41 -1.25
N LEU A 534 26.33 2.63 -0.78
CA LEU A 534 27.31 3.53 -0.19
C LEU A 534 27.96 2.92 1.06
N GLY A 535 27.15 2.36 1.96
CA GLY A 535 27.63 1.70 3.16
C GLY A 535 28.56 0.52 2.88
N LEU A 536 28.15 -0.34 1.93
CA LEU A 536 28.97 -1.47 1.47
C LEU A 536 30.30 -0.98 0.90
N LYS A 537 30.27 0.01 0.01
CA LYS A 537 31.47 0.61 -0.58
C LYS A 537 32.44 1.11 0.50
N LEU A 538 31.96 1.85 1.49
CA LEU A 538 32.79 2.36 2.59
C LEU A 538 33.45 1.24 3.40
N CYS A 539 32.74 0.13 3.62
CA CYS A 539 33.29 -1.05 4.29
C CYS A 539 34.43 -1.69 3.49
N LEU A 540 34.25 -1.85 2.17
CA LEU A 540 35.25 -2.43 1.28
C LEU A 540 36.50 -1.55 1.16
N GLU A 541 36.32 -0.23 1.04
CA GLU A 541 37.42 0.73 1.04
C GLU A 541 38.22 0.68 2.36
N ALA A 542 37.55 0.54 3.51
CA ALA A 542 38.21 0.41 4.80
C ALA A 542 39.02 -0.89 4.96
N ARG A 543 38.60 -1.97 4.30
CA ARG A 543 39.34 -3.24 4.24
C ARG A 543 40.53 -3.21 3.28
N GLY A 544 40.55 -2.26 2.34
CA GLY A 544 41.56 -2.18 1.29
C GLY A 544 41.34 -3.19 0.16
N ASP A 545 40.10 -3.66 -0.02
CA ASP A 545 39.71 -4.55 -1.11
C ASP A 545 39.72 -3.79 -2.46
N ALA A 546 39.84 -4.53 -3.56
CA ALA A 546 40.02 -3.94 -4.89
C ALA A 546 38.75 -3.23 -5.39
N PRO A 547 38.84 -2.20 -6.26
CA PRO A 547 37.69 -1.45 -6.77
C PRO A 547 36.62 -2.24 -7.57
N GLU A 548 36.86 -3.54 -7.80
CA GLU A 548 36.01 -4.42 -8.61
C GLU A 548 35.05 -5.29 -7.77
N GLU A 549 35.21 -5.33 -6.45
CA GLU A 549 34.30 -5.95 -5.46
C GLU A 549 33.33 -4.91 -4.87
#